data_AF-A0A950YYW0-F1
#
_entry.id   AF-A0A950YYW0-F1
#
_cell.length_a   1.000
_cell.length_b   1.000
_cell.length_c   1.000
_cell.angle_alpha   90.00
_cell.angle_beta   90.00
_cell.angle_gamma   90.00
#
_symmetry.space_group_name_H-M   'P 1'
#
loop_
_entity.id
_entity.type
_entity.pdbx_description
1 polymer ?
#
loop_
_entity_poly.entity_id
_entity_poly.type
_entity_poly.pdbx_seq_one_letter_code
_entity_poly.pdbx_strand_id
1 'polypeptide(L)'
;MSEKRSSTENTQTGRRSFIKTVAGGIALQGVAEPAVSSPQSSPHPEQKQPLPARERISYPRSFSGRQLAHIGFPLGGVGTGSISLGGRGQLRDWEIYNRPDKGRSPEYAFTSIWIQSGSSKPVAHVLEARLEPPYTSAAGLGPANAPGLSRLQGAEFIGEFPIARINFKDARLPVRISLEAFSPFFPLDPEGSGLPIAVLRYRVRNITNEKVTASVALSLDNPVGPKTGNSVRRGNHTKVNEFRGGPSDSLQGLYMTDPQLPAADPENGSFALALLNSAGGRVSYLRGWPNAKWWASPMLFWDDFSDDGQLGPEATDRKSIGALCLQRDIPPGTESEYTFLLSWHFPNRTPAWSGWTAPKGHEHDVIGNYYCTRFPDAWASAEYAAKNVSELERNTRAFVESMRTSTLPAALRDAVTANLSTLVTQTCFRTADGEFHGFEGCSDQRGCCFGNCTHVWNYETATQFLFPSLARSLRKSAFGFSQDPQGGMRFRQMLPDGIDRFGYAAADGQMGQVIKAYLDWRQCGDTEWLRSLWPNIQKAISFAWIPGGWDANRDGVMEGVQHNTYDVEFYGPNPLGGIYYLGGLRAAEEIAKIIGDASAAETYRSLYERGRNW
;
A
#
# COMPACT_ATOMS: atom_id res chain seq x y z
N MET A 1 -0.16 39.83 48.36
CA MET A 1 -0.62 41.09 48.98
C MET A 1 -0.88 42.09 47.86
N SER A 2 -2.12 42.56 47.76
CA SER A 2 -2.66 43.66 46.93
C SER A 2 -2.58 43.47 45.40
N GLU A 3 -3.56 42.90 44.69
CA GLU A 3 -4.92 43.40 44.37
C GLU A 3 -5.01 44.81 43.75
N LYS A 4 -5.48 44.85 42.50
CA LYS A 4 -6.58 45.72 42.07
C LYS A 4 -7.33 45.09 40.88
N ARG A 5 -8.58 44.71 41.14
CA ARG A 5 -9.64 44.39 40.17
C ARG A 5 -10.22 45.68 39.59
N SER A 6 -10.69 45.61 38.36
CA SER A 6 -11.89 46.32 37.91
C SER A 6 -12.54 45.56 36.76
N SER A 7 -13.83 45.31 36.90
CA SER A 7 -14.76 44.53 36.10
C SER A 7 -15.59 45.41 35.15
N THR A 8 -16.14 44.80 34.10
CA THR A 8 -17.39 45.10 33.32
C THR A 8 -17.11 44.83 31.82
N GLU A 9 -17.97 44.30 30.97
CA GLU A 9 -19.29 43.68 31.05
C GLU A 9 -19.55 42.96 29.71
N ASN A 10 -20.53 42.08 29.73
CA ASN A 10 -21.04 41.25 28.64
C ASN A 10 -21.63 42.08 27.49
N THR A 11 -21.38 41.73 26.22
CA THR A 11 -22.35 41.96 25.14
C THR A 11 -22.37 40.80 24.15
N GLN A 12 -23.48 40.05 24.18
CA GLN A 12 -23.95 39.17 23.12
C GLN A 12 -24.28 39.99 21.86
N THR A 13 -23.73 39.60 20.71
CA THR A 13 -24.35 39.78 19.39
C THR A 13 -23.87 38.57 18.56
N GLY A 14 -24.66 37.77 17.85
CA GLY A 14 -26.00 37.93 17.33
C GLY A 14 -25.95 37.35 15.91
N ARG A 15 -26.38 36.09 15.76
CA ARG A 15 -26.54 35.34 14.49
C ARG A 15 -27.52 36.07 13.56
N ARG A 16 -27.15 37.20 12.93
CA ARG A 16 -27.98 37.91 11.93
C ARG A 16 -27.32 39.03 11.10
N SER A 17 -25.99 39.02 10.89
CA SER A 17 -25.32 40.06 10.06
C SER A 17 -24.49 39.55 8.87
N PHE A 18 -24.72 38.33 8.37
CA PHE A 18 -23.98 37.80 7.20
C PHE A 18 -24.84 37.54 5.94
N ILE A 19 -26.10 37.97 5.91
CA ILE A 19 -26.94 37.91 4.69
C ILE A 19 -27.52 39.29 4.43
N LYS A 20 -26.75 40.16 3.74
CA LYS A 20 -27.30 41.34 3.04
C LYS A 20 -26.35 42.09 2.09
N THR A 21 -25.45 41.40 1.37
CA THR A 21 -24.68 42.07 0.29
C THR A 21 -24.35 41.16 -0.90
N VAL A 22 -25.35 40.60 -1.56
CA VAL A 22 -25.31 40.30 -3.01
C VAL A 22 -26.73 40.40 -3.56
N ALA A 23 -27.17 41.62 -3.88
CA ALA A 23 -28.37 41.85 -4.67
C ALA A 23 -28.13 43.11 -5.50
N GLY A 24 -27.96 42.94 -6.81
CA GLY A 24 -27.73 44.06 -7.71
C GLY A 24 -27.54 43.65 -9.16
N GLY A 25 -28.66 43.46 -9.87
CA GLY A 25 -28.75 43.72 -11.30
C GLY A 25 -28.95 42.51 -12.20
N ILE A 26 -30.18 42.31 -12.68
CA ILE A 26 -30.53 42.26 -14.11
C ILE A 26 -32.05 42.52 -14.22
N ALA A 27 -32.40 43.46 -15.09
CA ALA A 27 -33.74 43.97 -15.33
C ALA A 27 -34.59 42.98 -16.15
N LEU A 28 -35.87 42.85 -15.78
CA LEU A 28 -36.91 42.16 -16.55
C LEU A 28 -37.45 43.09 -17.65
N GLN A 29 -37.43 42.63 -18.90
CA GLN A 29 -38.22 43.21 -19.98
C GLN A 29 -39.03 42.12 -20.70
N GLY A 30 -40.34 42.38 -20.79
CA GLY A 30 -41.17 42.13 -21.97
C GLY A 30 -41.44 40.67 -22.36
N VAL A 31 -42.59 40.15 -21.94
CA VAL A 31 -43.23 38.99 -22.59
C VAL A 31 -43.87 39.47 -23.89
N ALA A 32 -43.42 38.93 -25.03
CA ALA A 32 -44.12 38.98 -26.29
C ALA A 32 -44.24 37.55 -26.83
N GLU A 33 -45.47 37.10 -27.09
CA GLU A 33 -45.75 35.86 -27.82
C GLU A 33 -45.35 35.99 -29.29
N PRO A 34 -44.81 34.93 -29.91
CA PRO A 34 -44.89 34.78 -31.35
C PRO A 34 -45.73 33.56 -31.76
N ALA A 35 -46.76 33.89 -32.53
CA ALA A 35 -47.41 33.18 -33.64
C ALA A 35 -47.16 31.67 -33.83
N VAL A 36 -48.27 30.94 -33.88
CA VAL A 36 -48.39 29.58 -34.42
C VAL A 36 -48.05 29.60 -35.91
N SER A 37 -47.01 28.85 -36.31
CA SER A 37 -46.76 28.47 -37.70
C SER A 37 -46.81 26.93 -37.82
N SER A 38 -47.54 26.47 -38.84
CA SER A 38 -47.71 25.07 -39.23
C SER A 38 -46.41 24.46 -39.80
N PRO A 39 -46.23 23.13 -39.73
CA PRO A 39 -44.93 22.49 -39.69
C PRO A 39 -44.25 22.44 -41.07
N GLN A 40 -43.03 22.99 -41.14
CA GLN A 40 -42.09 22.66 -42.21
C GLN A 40 -41.37 21.35 -41.88
N SER A 41 -41.31 20.48 -42.87
CA SER A 41 -40.65 19.17 -42.87
C SER A 41 -39.24 19.23 -42.28
N SER A 42 -39.03 18.48 -41.20
CA SER A 42 -37.73 18.27 -40.57
C SER A 42 -36.74 17.68 -41.57
N PRO A 43 -35.51 18.21 -41.70
CA PRO A 43 -34.45 17.48 -42.37
C PRO A 43 -34.12 16.21 -41.57
N HIS A 44 -33.83 15.13 -42.28
CA HIS A 44 -33.42 13.84 -41.73
C HIS A 44 -32.43 14.00 -40.57
N PRO A 45 -32.53 13.18 -39.51
CA PRO A 45 -31.55 13.20 -38.44
C PRO A 45 -30.19 12.86 -39.06
N GLU A 46 -29.27 13.82 -39.00
CA GLU A 46 -27.84 13.54 -39.20
C GLU A 46 -27.51 12.34 -38.33
N GLN A 47 -27.08 11.26 -38.98
CA GLN A 47 -26.49 10.12 -38.30
C GLN A 47 -25.34 10.67 -37.48
N LYS A 48 -25.54 10.81 -36.16
CA LYS A 48 -24.45 11.01 -35.22
C LYS A 48 -23.44 9.92 -35.55
N GLN A 49 -22.28 10.32 -36.09
CA GLN A 49 -21.17 9.41 -36.25
C GLN A 49 -21.02 8.67 -34.93
N PRO A 50 -20.98 7.32 -34.93
CA PRO A 50 -20.72 6.60 -33.70
C PRO A 50 -19.45 7.18 -33.12
N LEU A 51 -19.53 7.66 -31.87
CA LEU A 51 -18.34 8.05 -31.11
C LEU A 51 -17.28 6.98 -31.35
N PRO A 52 -16.02 7.36 -31.69
CA PRO A 52 -14.99 6.38 -31.95
C PRO A 52 -14.99 5.39 -30.79
N ALA A 53 -15.08 4.10 -31.12
CA ALA A 53 -15.27 3.02 -30.14
C ALA A 53 -14.32 3.29 -28.97
N ARG A 54 -14.86 3.67 -27.80
CA ARG A 54 -14.08 3.99 -26.61
C ARG A 54 -13.00 2.91 -26.49
N GLU A 55 -11.74 3.34 -26.53
CA GLU A 55 -10.59 2.45 -26.39
C GLU A 55 -10.87 1.51 -25.22
N ARG A 56 -11.12 0.24 -25.52
CA ARG A 56 -11.46 -0.74 -24.49
C ARG A 56 -10.20 -0.90 -23.65
N ILE A 57 -10.31 -0.61 -22.35
CA ILE A 57 -9.22 -0.87 -21.39
C ILE A 57 -8.75 -2.32 -21.61
N SER A 58 -7.48 -2.49 -21.99
CA SER A 58 -6.85 -3.81 -22.13
C SER A 58 -6.41 -4.33 -20.77
N TYR A 59 -6.28 -5.64 -20.65
CA TYR A 59 -5.72 -6.30 -19.48
C TYR A 59 -4.68 -7.33 -19.96
N PRO A 60 -3.41 -7.22 -19.51
CA PRO A 60 -2.89 -6.19 -18.62
C PRO A 60 -2.86 -4.80 -19.30
N ARG A 61 -2.81 -3.74 -18.48
CA ARG A 61 -2.67 -2.37 -18.99
C ARG A 61 -1.21 -2.05 -19.31
N SER A 62 -0.99 -1.40 -20.44
CA SER A 62 0.31 -0.85 -20.84
C SER A 62 0.28 0.68 -20.80
N PHE A 63 1.36 1.29 -20.36
CA PHE A 63 1.53 2.72 -20.20
C PHE A 63 2.85 3.17 -20.84
N SER A 64 2.83 4.34 -21.48
CA SER A 64 4.02 4.91 -22.12
C SER A 64 3.98 6.45 -22.16
N GLY A 65 5.10 7.07 -22.54
CA GLY A 65 5.21 8.53 -22.63
C GLY A 65 4.85 9.22 -21.31
N ARG A 66 4.01 10.27 -21.38
CA ARG A 66 3.63 11.06 -20.20
C ARG A 66 2.91 10.27 -19.09
N GLN A 67 2.31 9.12 -19.42
CA GLN A 67 1.60 8.30 -18.43
C GLN A 67 2.56 7.73 -17.38
N LEU A 68 3.84 7.51 -17.74
CA LEU A 68 4.86 6.94 -16.85
C LEU A 68 5.11 7.81 -15.60
N ALA A 69 4.85 9.12 -15.68
CA ALA A 69 5.00 10.03 -14.55
C ALA A 69 4.02 9.74 -13.40
N HIS A 70 2.89 9.09 -13.69
CA HIS A 70 1.80 8.86 -12.74
C HIS A 70 1.76 7.44 -12.17
N ILE A 71 2.74 6.60 -12.49
CA ILE A 71 2.77 5.20 -12.04
C ILE A 71 3.58 5.10 -10.74
N GLY A 72 2.98 4.50 -9.72
CA GLY A 72 3.64 4.01 -8.52
C GLY A 72 3.08 2.64 -8.18
N PHE A 73 3.81 1.58 -8.54
CA PHE A 73 3.39 0.20 -8.32
C PHE A 73 4.04 -0.31 -7.03
N PRO A 74 3.27 -0.62 -5.97
CA PRO A 74 3.86 -1.00 -4.69
C PRO A 74 4.42 -2.42 -4.74
N LEU A 75 5.66 -2.57 -4.27
CA LEU A 75 6.33 -3.85 -4.04
C LEU A 75 6.48 -4.04 -2.53
N GLY A 76 5.76 -5.02 -1.99
CA GLY A 76 5.77 -5.44 -0.60
C GLY A 76 4.72 -6.51 -0.35
N GLY A 77 4.84 -7.22 0.76
CA GLY A 77 3.83 -8.15 1.23
C GLY A 77 2.68 -7.44 1.95
N VAL A 78 1.58 -8.17 2.14
CA VAL A 78 0.41 -7.70 2.89
C VAL A 78 0.84 -7.27 4.30
N GLY A 79 0.64 -5.99 4.59
CA GLY A 79 0.93 -5.41 5.89
C GLY A 79 2.41 -5.23 6.26
N THR A 80 3.33 -5.30 5.29
CA THR A 80 4.78 -5.15 5.55
C THR A 80 5.34 -3.76 5.23
N GLY A 81 4.53 -2.87 4.67
CA GLY A 81 5.02 -1.68 3.96
C GLY A 81 5.50 -2.02 2.55
N SER A 82 5.87 -1.00 1.78
CA SER A 82 6.22 -1.18 0.36
C SER A 82 7.27 -0.20 -0.15
N ILE A 83 7.90 -0.58 -1.27
CA ILE A 83 8.72 0.30 -2.12
C ILE A 83 7.99 0.44 -3.45
N SER A 84 7.74 1.66 -3.91
CA SER A 84 7.03 1.88 -5.18
C SER A 84 7.98 1.81 -6.38
N LEU A 85 7.63 1.01 -7.38
CA LEU A 85 8.24 1.03 -8.71
C LEU A 85 7.55 2.08 -9.57
N GLY A 86 8.30 3.10 -9.98
CA GLY A 86 7.85 4.15 -10.87
C GLY A 86 7.83 3.74 -12.34
N GLY A 87 7.06 4.45 -13.15
CA GLY A 87 6.88 4.12 -14.58
C GLY A 87 8.15 4.17 -15.44
N ARG A 88 9.23 4.84 -14.99
CA ARG A 88 10.51 4.85 -15.69
C ARG A 88 11.43 3.71 -15.28
N GLY A 89 11.07 2.92 -14.26
CA GLY A 89 11.94 1.91 -13.64
C GLY A 89 12.66 2.37 -12.37
N GLN A 90 12.41 3.60 -11.92
CA GLN A 90 12.98 4.13 -10.68
C GLN A 90 12.25 3.60 -9.44
N LEU A 91 12.99 3.29 -8.37
CA LEU A 91 12.42 2.98 -7.06
C LEU A 91 12.15 4.30 -6.32
N ARG A 92 10.96 4.44 -5.73
CA ARG A 92 10.54 5.62 -4.98
C ARG A 92 9.58 5.25 -3.85
N ASP A 93 9.18 6.24 -3.05
CA ASP A 93 8.16 6.09 -2.01
C ASP A 93 8.42 4.87 -1.11
N TRP A 94 9.56 4.90 -0.41
CA TRP A 94 10.01 3.85 0.50
C TRP A 94 9.23 3.94 1.82
N GLU A 95 8.07 3.31 1.82
CA GLU A 95 7.12 3.27 2.93
C GLU A 95 7.31 2.00 3.76
N ILE A 96 8.57 1.68 4.10
CA ILE A 96 8.96 0.47 4.86
C ILE A 96 9.17 0.77 6.36
N TYR A 97 9.08 2.04 6.74
CA TYR A 97 9.37 2.52 8.09
C TYR A 97 8.10 2.67 8.93
N ASN A 98 7.14 1.74 8.84
CA ASN A 98 5.96 1.72 9.72
C ASN A 98 5.00 2.92 9.62
N ARG A 99 5.07 3.72 8.55
CA ARG A 99 4.18 4.87 8.29
C ARG A 99 4.09 5.18 6.80
N PRO A 100 2.99 5.82 6.34
CA PRO A 100 3.00 6.48 5.04
C PRO A 100 4.14 7.50 4.98
N ASP A 101 4.86 7.50 3.86
CA ASP A 101 6.08 8.28 3.68
C ASP A 101 6.37 8.53 2.19
N LYS A 102 5.35 9.03 1.47
CA LYS A 102 5.47 9.37 0.05
C LYS A 102 6.56 10.43 -0.16
N GLY A 103 7.37 10.22 -1.20
CA GLY A 103 8.54 11.03 -1.50
C GLY A 103 9.82 10.65 -0.73
N ARG A 104 9.77 9.72 0.22
CA ARG A 104 10.98 9.19 0.85
C ARG A 104 11.67 8.19 -0.07
N SER A 105 12.97 8.35 -0.26
CA SER A 105 13.83 7.41 -0.98
C SER A 105 15.27 7.57 -0.48
N PRO A 106 16.05 6.48 -0.38
CA PRO A 106 17.49 6.59 -0.19
C PRO A 106 18.12 7.33 -1.37
N GLU A 107 19.22 8.04 -1.10
CA GLU A 107 19.99 8.66 -2.19
C GLU A 107 20.63 7.57 -3.05
N TYR A 108 20.84 7.88 -4.33
CA TYR A 108 21.54 7.03 -5.29
C TYR A 108 20.94 5.61 -5.43
N ALA A 109 19.64 5.48 -5.21
CA ALA A 109 18.88 4.24 -5.35
C ALA A 109 18.52 3.96 -6.81
N PHE A 110 19.47 3.45 -7.59
CA PHE A 110 19.27 3.15 -9.00
C PHE A 110 20.01 1.87 -9.43
N THR A 111 19.50 1.24 -10.49
CA THR A 111 20.18 0.14 -11.16
C THR A 111 20.86 0.65 -12.43
N SER A 112 22.02 0.10 -12.77
CA SER A 112 22.82 0.44 -13.95
C SER A 112 23.12 -0.83 -14.75
N ILE A 113 23.34 -0.66 -16.05
CA ILE A 113 23.82 -1.68 -16.96
C ILE A 113 25.11 -1.24 -17.63
N TRP A 114 26.02 -2.19 -17.80
CA TRP A 114 27.21 -2.08 -18.64
C TRP A 114 27.18 -3.23 -19.64
N ILE A 115 27.48 -2.98 -20.91
CA ILE A 115 27.44 -3.98 -21.98
C ILE A 115 28.64 -3.81 -22.91
N GLN A 116 29.26 -4.92 -23.25
CA GLN A 116 30.26 -5.03 -24.30
C GLN A 116 29.91 -6.18 -25.26
N SER A 117 29.79 -5.88 -26.57
CA SER A 117 29.62 -6.89 -27.62
C SER A 117 30.94 -7.13 -28.33
N GLY A 118 31.46 -8.36 -28.28
CA GLY A 118 32.76 -8.68 -28.87
C GLY A 118 33.86 -7.72 -28.39
N SER A 119 34.59 -7.11 -29.32
CA SER A 119 35.63 -6.11 -29.04
C SER A 119 35.14 -4.65 -29.16
N SER A 120 33.82 -4.44 -29.22
CA SER A 120 33.25 -3.09 -29.31
C SER A 120 33.53 -2.28 -28.05
N LYS A 121 33.48 -0.95 -28.17
CA LYS A 121 33.54 -0.06 -27.00
C LYS A 121 32.32 -0.35 -26.10
N PRO A 122 32.51 -0.50 -24.77
CA PRO A 122 31.39 -0.74 -23.89
C PRO A 122 30.45 0.47 -23.79
N VAL A 123 29.20 0.20 -23.44
CA VAL A 123 28.16 1.19 -23.17
C VAL A 123 27.61 1.00 -21.76
N ALA A 124 27.45 2.09 -21.02
CA ALA A 124 26.89 2.08 -19.67
C ALA A 124 25.73 3.08 -19.53
N HIS A 125 24.62 2.63 -18.92
CA HIS A 125 23.42 3.42 -18.68
C HIS A 125 22.77 3.07 -17.35
N VAL A 126 22.18 4.06 -16.68
CA VAL A 126 21.22 3.82 -15.62
C VAL A 126 19.98 3.17 -16.23
N LEU A 127 19.51 2.06 -15.66
CA LEU A 127 18.32 1.29 -16.04
C LEU A 127 17.02 1.98 -15.60
N GLU A 128 16.91 3.24 -15.97
CA GLU A 128 15.70 4.03 -15.92
C GLU A 128 15.49 4.66 -17.29
N ALA A 129 14.23 4.85 -17.72
CA ALA A 129 13.95 5.79 -18.80
C ALA A 129 14.37 7.22 -18.40
N ARG A 130 14.63 8.10 -19.38
CA ARG A 130 15.04 9.49 -19.15
C ARG A 130 14.14 10.23 -18.17
N LEU A 131 14.76 11.16 -17.42
CA LEU A 131 14.02 12.11 -16.61
C LEU A 131 13.22 13.02 -17.56
N GLU A 132 11.97 13.29 -17.22
CA GLU A 132 11.08 14.13 -18.01
C GLU A 132 10.90 15.50 -17.31
N PRO A 133 10.62 16.58 -18.07
CA PRO A 133 10.26 17.87 -17.50
C PRO A 133 9.04 17.75 -16.54
N PRO A 134 8.86 18.66 -15.58
CA PRO A 134 9.40 20.03 -15.56
C PRO A 134 10.73 20.22 -14.79
N TYR A 135 11.38 19.15 -14.32
CA TYR A 135 12.63 19.24 -13.54
C TYR A 135 12.52 20.18 -12.33
N THR A 136 11.38 20.15 -11.64
CA THR A 136 11.03 21.11 -10.58
C THR A 136 11.63 20.74 -9.23
N SER A 137 12.48 21.61 -8.69
CA SER A 137 12.72 21.85 -7.27
C SER A 137 13.51 23.16 -7.13
N ALA A 138 13.79 23.61 -5.89
CA ALA A 138 14.61 24.81 -5.64
C ALA A 138 16.01 24.75 -6.30
N ALA A 139 16.54 23.56 -6.57
CA ALA A 139 17.82 23.35 -7.27
C ALA A 139 17.67 22.45 -8.53
N GLY A 140 16.48 22.43 -9.15
CA GLY A 140 16.20 21.55 -10.28
C GLY A 140 16.06 20.08 -9.86
N LEU A 141 16.82 19.16 -10.44
CA LEU A 141 16.77 17.73 -10.08
C LEU A 141 17.61 17.36 -8.84
N GLY A 142 18.53 18.23 -8.43
CA GLY A 142 19.48 17.97 -7.34
C GLY A 142 20.44 16.80 -7.62
N PRO A 143 21.43 16.56 -6.75
CA PRO A 143 22.45 15.53 -6.97
C PRO A 143 22.04 14.14 -6.48
N ALA A 144 20.99 14.04 -5.64
CA ALA A 144 20.65 12.86 -4.84
C ALA A 144 20.34 11.58 -5.64
N ASN A 145 20.11 11.65 -6.95
CA ASN A 145 19.97 10.46 -7.81
C ASN A 145 20.80 10.56 -9.10
N ALA A 146 21.90 11.33 -9.05
CA ALA A 146 22.83 11.53 -10.15
C ALA A 146 22.14 11.77 -11.53
N PRO A 147 21.35 12.86 -11.68
CA PRO A 147 20.58 13.10 -12.91
C PRO A 147 21.45 13.29 -14.16
N GLY A 148 22.73 13.63 -13.99
CA GLY A 148 23.69 13.76 -15.08
C GLY A 148 24.14 12.43 -15.70
N LEU A 149 23.90 11.29 -15.04
CA LEU A 149 24.22 9.98 -15.59
C LEU A 149 23.28 9.61 -16.75
N SER A 150 23.85 8.96 -17.77
CA SER A 150 23.11 8.58 -18.97
C SER A 150 22.04 7.54 -18.62
N ARG A 151 20.79 7.81 -19.04
CA ARG A 151 19.61 6.94 -18.87
C ARG A 151 19.11 6.42 -20.21
N LEU A 152 18.23 5.42 -20.17
CA LEU A 152 17.65 4.80 -21.36
C LEU A 152 16.66 5.72 -22.07
N GLN A 153 16.55 5.63 -23.40
CA GLN A 153 15.68 6.51 -24.21
C GLN A 153 14.21 6.49 -23.77
N GLY A 154 13.67 5.34 -23.37
CA GLY A 154 12.28 5.23 -22.94
C GLY A 154 11.95 3.91 -22.27
N ALA A 155 10.70 3.78 -21.84
CA ALA A 155 10.15 2.57 -21.25
C ALA A 155 8.69 2.39 -21.67
N GLU A 156 8.22 1.15 -21.59
CA GLU A 156 6.81 0.79 -21.58
C GLU A 156 6.56 0.03 -20.27
N PHE A 157 5.62 0.52 -19.47
CA PHE A 157 5.24 -0.10 -18.19
C PHE A 157 3.96 -0.91 -18.36
N ILE A 158 3.99 -2.17 -18.00
CA ILE A 158 2.85 -3.09 -18.04
C ILE A 158 2.51 -3.46 -16.60
N GLY A 159 1.32 -3.05 -16.14
CA GLY A 159 0.86 -3.26 -14.77
C GLY A 159 -0.19 -4.37 -14.68
N GLU A 160 0.07 -5.36 -13.84
CA GLU A 160 -0.85 -6.47 -13.56
C GLU A 160 -0.64 -6.95 -12.12
N PHE A 161 -1.09 -6.15 -11.16
CA PHE A 161 -0.83 -6.42 -9.75
C PHE A 161 -1.16 -7.87 -9.38
N PRO A 162 -0.23 -8.62 -8.75
CA PRO A 162 1.00 -8.18 -8.08
C PRO A 162 2.30 -8.19 -8.91
N ILE A 163 2.24 -8.32 -10.24
CA ILE A 163 3.42 -8.31 -11.13
C ILE A 163 3.44 -7.04 -12.00
N ALA A 164 4.59 -6.39 -12.06
CA ALA A 164 4.88 -5.32 -13.01
C ALA A 164 5.96 -5.77 -14.00
N ARG A 165 5.85 -5.30 -15.25
CA ARG A 165 6.90 -5.47 -16.26
C ARG A 165 7.24 -4.13 -16.89
N ILE A 166 8.52 -3.87 -17.09
CA ILE A 166 9.01 -2.71 -17.84
C ILE A 166 9.84 -3.19 -19.01
N ASN A 167 9.42 -2.84 -20.22
CA ASN A 167 10.23 -3.03 -21.42
C ASN A 167 10.99 -1.73 -21.67
N PHE A 168 12.31 -1.74 -21.47
CA PHE A 168 13.11 -0.55 -21.76
C PHE A 168 13.44 -0.46 -23.25
N LYS A 169 13.61 0.77 -23.72
CA LYS A 169 13.91 1.08 -25.12
C LYS A 169 15.17 1.94 -25.16
N ASP A 170 16.18 1.46 -25.86
CA ASP A 170 17.36 2.25 -26.20
C ASP A 170 18.07 1.70 -27.44
N ALA A 171 18.11 2.47 -28.51
CA ALA A 171 18.76 2.05 -29.76
C ALA A 171 20.29 1.91 -29.66
N ARG A 172 20.91 2.42 -28.58
CA ARG A 172 22.36 2.33 -28.35
C ARG A 172 22.78 1.01 -27.73
N LEU A 173 21.84 0.21 -27.23
CA LEU A 173 22.14 -1.08 -26.60
C LEU A 173 22.08 -2.21 -27.64
N PRO A 174 23.09 -3.10 -27.69
CA PRO A 174 23.08 -4.26 -28.57
C PRO A 174 22.24 -5.43 -28.01
N VAL A 175 21.37 -5.17 -27.03
CA VAL A 175 20.56 -6.16 -26.31
C VAL A 175 19.14 -5.64 -26.15
N ARG A 176 18.18 -6.56 -25.92
CA ARG A 176 16.88 -6.20 -25.35
C ARG A 176 16.93 -6.37 -23.84
N ILE A 177 16.39 -5.39 -23.11
CA ILE A 177 16.33 -5.45 -21.66
C ILE A 177 14.92 -5.18 -21.14
N SER A 178 14.50 -5.99 -20.17
CA SER A 178 13.26 -5.79 -19.43
C SER A 178 13.47 -5.99 -17.93
N LEU A 179 12.63 -5.35 -17.13
CA LEU A 179 12.47 -5.62 -15.70
C LEU A 179 11.14 -6.32 -15.48
N GLU A 180 11.14 -7.40 -14.72
CA GLU A 180 9.95 -7.95 -14.08
C GLU A 180 10.10 -7.76 -12.58
N ALA A 181 9.13 -7.11 -11.95
CA ALA A 181 9.15 -6.80 -10.54
C ALA A 181 7.88 -7.30 -9.85
N PHE A 182 8.03 -7.93 -8.69
CA PHE A 182 6.89 -8.43 -7.93
C PHE A 182 7.27 -8.62 -6.46
N SER A 183 6.25 -8.72 -5.62
CA SER A 183 6.32 -9.31 -4.30
C SER A 183 5.32 -10.47 -4.26
N PRO A 184 5.60 -11.56 -3.53
CA PRO A 184 4.66 -12.66 -3.43
C PRO A 184 3.31 -12.19 -2.89
N PHE A 185 2.25 -12.46 -3.66
CA PHE A 185 0.87 -12.16 -3.28
C PHE A 185 -0.04 -13.17 -3.98
N PHE A 186 -0.73 -13.98 -3.19
CA PHE A 186 -1.64 -14.99 -3.67
C PHE A 186 -2.69 -15.34 -2.61
N PRO A 187 -3.94 -15.63 -3.00
CA PRO A 187 -5.01 -15.87 -2.05
C PRO A 187 -4.76 -17.06 -1.12
N LEU A 188 -5.40 -17.03 0.04
CA LEU A 188 -5.50 -18.06 1.07
C LEU A 188 -4.19 -18.37 1.83
N ASP A 189 -3.11 -17.66 1.53
CA ASP A 189 -1.85 -17.75 2.25
C ASP A 189 -1.36 -16.34 2.66
N PRO A 190 -1.81 -15.82 3.82
CA PRO A 190 -1.34 -14.53 4.33
C PRO A 190 0.14 -14.57 4.75
N GLU A 191 0.71 -15.75 4.95
CA GLU A 191 2.10 -15.90 5.39
C GLU A 191 3.08 -15.83 4.23
N GLY A 192 2.76 -16.51 3.13
CA GLY A 192 3.45 -16.37 1.85
C GLY A 192 3.24 -15.00 1.22
N SER A 193 2.05 -14.41 1.39
CA SER A 193 1.73 -13.07 0.85
C SER A 193 2.17 -11.91 1.73
N GLY A 194 2.60 -12.18 2.97
CA GLY A 194 3.00 -11.18 3.98
C GLY A 194 4.51 -11.05 4.15
N LEU A 195 5.29 -11.28 3.09
CA LEU A 195 6.76 -11.23 3.14
C LEU A 195 7.30 -9.81 2.90
N PRO A 196 8.27 -9.32 3.70
CA PRO A 196 8.82 -7.97 3.58
C PRO A 196 9.90 -7.89 2.49
N ILE A 197 9.55 -8.30 1.27
CA ILE A 197 10.49 -8.41 0.14
C ILE A 197 9.95 -7.75 -1.13
N ALA A 198 10.86 -7.32 -1.99
CA ALA A 198 10.62 -6.98 -3.39
C ALA A 198 11.64 -7.71 -4.29
N VAL A 199 11.14 -8.35 -5.34
CA VAL A 199 11.96 -9.02 -6.36
C VAL A 199 12.08 -8.11 -7.57
N LEU A 200 13.31 -7.84 -8.01
CA LEU A 200 13.62 -7.08 -9.22
C LEU A 200 14.44 -7.97 -10.16
N ARG A 201 13.79 -8.51 -11.19
CA ARG A 201 14.42 -9.42 -12.15
C ARG A 201 14.63 -8.72 -13.49
N TYR A 202 15.88 -8.36 -13.75
CA TYR A 202 16.28 -7.87 -15.07
C TYR A 202 16.59 -9.03 -16.00
N ARG A 203 16.04 -9.00 -17.21
CA ARG A 203 16.33 -9.96 -18.27
C ARG A 203 17.05 -9.25 -19.40
N VAL A 204 18.24 -9.74 -19.74
CA VAL A 204 19.09 -9.21 -20.81
C VAL A 204 19.17 -10.25 -21.92
N ARG A 205 18.54 -9.96 -23.04
CA ARG A 205 18.56 -10.83 -24.23
C ARG A 205 19.55 -10.30 -25.25
N ASN A 206 20.54 -11.12 -25.57
CA ASN A 206 21.48 -10.85 -26.63
C ASN A 206 20.80 -11.02 -28.00
N ILE A 207 20.73 -9.94 -28.78
CA ILE A 207 20.15 -9.93 -30.12
C ILE A 207 21.21 -9.84 -31.23
N THR A 208 22.49 -9.84 -30.86
CA THR A 208 23.60 -9.87 -31.82
C THR A 208 23.96 -11.31 -32.19
N ASN A 209 24.87 -11.44 -33.15
CA ASN A 209 25.54 -12.68 -33.54
C ASN A 209 26.86 -12.90 -32.80
N GLU A 210 27.24 -12.03 -31.86
CA GLU A 210 28.46 -12.12 -31.07
C GLU A 210 28.16 -12.37 -29.60
N LYS A 211 29.16 -12.84 -28.84
CA LYS A 211 29.04 -12.90 -27.38
C LYS A 211 28.93 -11.49 -26.81
N VAL A 212 28.00 -11.29 -25.89
CA VAL A 212 27.85 -10.05 -25.12
C VAL A 212 28.25 -10.31 -23.68
N THR A 213 29.16 -9.52 -23.13
CA THR A 213 29.37 -9.44 -21.67
C THR A 213 28.48 -8.31 -21.14
N ALA A 214 27.66 -8.60 -20.13
CA ALA A 214 26.75 -7.63 -19.54
C ALA A 214 26.81 -7.68 -18.01
N SER A 215 26.85 -6.50 -17.41
CA SER A 215 26.80 -6.31 -15.97
C SER A 215 25.59 -5.51 -15.57
N VAL A 216 24.92 -5.92 -14.49
CA VAL A 216 23.85 -5.14 -13.87
C VAL A 216 24.26 -4.86 -12.43
N ALA A 217 24.27 -3.59 -12.05
CA ALA A 217 24.66 -3.12 -10.73
C ALA A 217 23.54 -2.31 -10.08
N LEU A 218 23.18 -2.62 -8.85
CA LEU A 218 22.21 -1.86 -8.05
C LEU A 218 22.96 -1.14 -6.93
N SER A 219 22.80 0.18 -6.85
CA SER A 219 23.33 1.01 -5.77
C SER A 219 22.20 1.66 -4.97
N LEU A 220 22.44 1.92 -3.68
CA LEU A 220 21.58 2.71 -2.81
C LEU A 220 22.33 3.14 -1.54
N ASP A 221 22.02 4.35 -1.04
CA ASP A 221 22.37 4.76 0.33
C ASP A 221 21.69 3.83 1.34
N ASN A 222 22.44 3.41 2.36
CA ASN A 222 21.91 2.54 3.41
C ASN A 222 20.61 3.14 3.98
N PRO A 223 19.47 2.43 3.85
CA PRO A 223 18.16 2.99 4.13
C PRO A 223 17.80 2.95 5.62
N VAL A 224 18.62 2.36 6.50
CA VAL A 224 18.34 2.26 7.93
C VAL A 224 18.59 3.61 8.62
N GLY A 225 17.66 4.01 9.49
CA GLY A 225 17.71 5.28 10.18
C GLY A 225 17.13 6.48 9.40
N PRO A 226 17.29 7.69 9.95
CA PRO A 226 16.70 8.89 9.37
C PRO A 226 17.29 9.20 7.99
N LYS A 227 16.50 9.89 7.17
CA LYS A 227 16.93 10.37 5.85
C LYS A 227 18.21 11.20 5.97
N THR A 228 19.18 10.90 5.12
CA THR A 228 20.44 11.65 5.01
C THR A 228 20.13 13.14 4.79
N GLY A 229 20.70 14.00 5.66
CA GLY A 229 20.45 15.45 5.64
C GLY A 229 19.29 15.95 6.50
N ASN A 230 18.54 15.08 7.21
CA ASN A 230 17.54 15.53 8.19
C ASN A 230 18.22 16.16 9.41
N SER A 231 18.29 17.50 9.44
CA SER A 231 18.98 18.27 10.49
C SER A 231 18.33 18.16 11.87
N VAL A 232 17.06 17.75 11.94
CA VAL A 232 16.26 17.71 13.17
C VAL A 232 16.55 16.45 14.01
N ARG A 233 17.01 15.36 13.38
CA ARG A 233 17.39 14.10 14.05
C ARG A 233 18.88 13.80 13.90
N ARG A 234 19.74 14.80 14.15
CA ARG A 234 21.22 14.61 14.15
C ARG A 234 21.65 13.81 15.39
N GLY A 235 21.65 12.49 15.28
CA GLY A 235 22.42 11.60 16.16
C GLY A 235 23.79 11.29 15.55
N ASN A 236 24.64 10.60 16.32
CA ASN A 236 25.75 9.86 15.72
C ASN A 236 25.12 8.66 14.98
N HIS A 237 25.31 8.61 13.66
CA HIS A 237 24.85 7.52 12.80
C HIS A 237 26.07 6.86 12.20
N THR A 238 26.19 5.53 12.35
CA THR A 238 27.27 4.75 11.73
C THR A 238 26.63 3.70 10.86
N LYS A 239 26.02 4.13 9.76
CA LYS A 239 25.42 3.22 8.79
C LYS A 239 26.48 2.20 8.31
N VAL A 240 26.25 0.92 8.58
CA VAL A 240 27.15 -0.19 8.25
C VAL A 240 26.53 -1.02 7.14
N ASN A 241 27.35 -1.34 6.13
CA ASN A 241 27.01 -2.28 5.07
C ASN A 241 28.00 -3.46 5.14
N GLU A 242 27.50 -4.64 5.47
CA GLU A 242 28.26 -5.88 5.53
C GLU A 242 27.98 -6.70 4.26
N PHE A 243 29.01 -7.22 3.59
CA PHE A 243 28.80 -8.18 2.51
C PHE A 243 28.65 -9.59 3.10
N ARG A 244 27.62 -10.32 2.68
CA ARG A 244 27.30 -11.69 3.10
C ARG A 244 27.14 -12.62 1.89
N GLY A 245 27.46 -13.89 2.09
CA GLY A 245 27.42 -14.96 1.09
C GLY A 245 28.75 -15.17 0.35
N GLY A 246 28.88 -16.32 -0.29
CA GLY A 246 30.02 -16.73 -1.12
C GLY A 246 29.58 -17.29 -2.48
N PRO A 247 30.53 -17.56 -3.41
CA PRO A 247 30.25 -17.84 -4.83
C PRO A 247 29.25 -18.96 -5.12
N SER A 248 29.11 -19.93 -4.21
CA SER A 248 28.21 -21.09 -4.35
C SER A 248 26.86 -20.89 -3.68
N ASP A 249 26.66 -19.79 -2.95
CA ASP A 249 25.43 -19.54 -2.22
C ASP A 249 24.32 -19.07 -3.16
N SER A 250 23.10 -19.52 -2.88
CA SER A 250 21.90 -19.07 -3.59
C SER A 250 21.61 -17.58 -3.41
N LEU A 251 22.21 -16.97 -2.38
CA LEU A 251 22.04 -15.58 -2.00
C LEU A 251 23.40 -14.95 -1.63
N GLN A 252 23.71 -13.79 -2.20
CA GLN A 252 24.89 -12.98 -1.83
C GLN A 252 24.53 -11.50 -1.88
N GLY A 253 25.07 -10.67 -1.00
CA GLY A 253 24.71 -9.24 -1.03
C GLY A 253 25.12 -8.44 0.19
N LEU A 254 24.49 -7.28 0.34
CA LEU A 254 24.76 -6.32 1.39
C LEU A 254 23.67 -6.38 2.46
N TYR A 255 24.06 -6.64 3.70
CA TYR A 255 23.26 -6.47 4.90
C TYR A 255 23.55 -5.10 5.52
N MET A 256 22.50 -4.30 5.71
CA MET A 256 22.60 -2.88 6.02
C MET A 256 21.92 -2.58 7.36
N THR A 257 22.64 -1.90 8.25
CA THR A 257 22.18 -1.54 9.61
C THR A 257 22.70 -0.16 10.05
N ASP A 258 22.21 0.35 11.18
CA ASP A 258 22.82 1.46 11.92
C ASP A 258 22.85 1.12 13.42
N PRO A 259 23.97 0.57 13.94
CA PRO A 259 24.08 0.08 15.31
C PRO A 259 24.06 1.19 16.37
N GLN A 260 24.08 2.47 15.97
CA GLN A 260 24.01 3.60 16.90
C GLN A 260 22.58 4.06 17.16
N LEU A 261 21.59 3.56 16.42
CA LEU A 261 20.19 3.87 16.68
C LEU A 261 19.72 3.27 18.00
N PRO A 262 18.93 4.02 18.80
CA PRO A 262 18.28 3.46 19.98
C PRO A 262 17.44 2.23 19.62
N ALA A 263 17.43 1.23 20.51
CA ALA A 263 16.73 -0.03 20.26
C ALA A 263 15.25 0.15 19.92
N ALA A 264 14.58 1.15 20.50
CA ALA A 264 13.17 1.47 20.30
C ALA A 264 12.90 2.55 19.24
N ASP A 265 13.93 3.03 18.52
CA ASP A 265 13.72 4.03 17.46
C ASP A 265 12.86 3.42 16.33
N PRO A 266 11.78 4.08 15.86
CA PRO A 266 10.92 3.57 14.81
C PRO A 266 11.62 3.21 13.49
N GLU A 267 12.80 3.80 13.25
CA GLU A 267 13.62 3.61 12.07
C GLU A 267 14.82 2.67 12.32
N ASN A 268 14.97 2.14 13.55
CA ASN A 268 15.92 1.08 13.86
C ASN A 268 15.44 -0.26 13.27
N GLY A 269 16.38 -1.02 12.73
CA GLY A 269 16.08 -2.22 11.96
C GLY A 269 17.23 -2.66 11.07
N SER A 270 16.91 -3.39 10.00
CA SER A 270 17.87 -3.79 8.99
C SER A 270 17.26 -3.84 7.60
N PHE A 271 18.12 -3.80 6.59
CA PHE A 271 17.76 -3.91 5.18
C PHE A 271 18.76 -4.84 4.48
N ALA A 272 18.30 -5.58 3.47
CA ALA A 272 19.16 -6.40 2.63
C ALA A 272 18.99 -6.06 1.15
N LEU A 273 20.10 -5.82 0.47
CA LEU A 273 20.21 -5.80 -0.98
C LEU A 273 20.97 -7.06 -1.40
N ALA A 274 20.30 -8.02 -2.04
CA ALA A 274 20.91 -9.30 -2.37
C ALA A 274 20.69 -9.71 -3.83
N LEU A 275 21.60 -10.53 -4.35
CA LEU A 275 21.52 -11.23 -5.63
C LEU A 275 21.07 -12.66 -5.38
N LEU A 276 20.07 -13.09 -6.13
CA LEU A 276 19.58 -14.45 -6.15
C LEU A 276 20.20 -15.23 -7.32
N ASN A 277 20.68 -16.45 -7.06
CA ASN A 277 21.23 -17.37 -8.06
C ASN A 277 22.30 -16.73 -8.95
N SER A 278 23.33 -16.14 -8.33
CA SER A 278 24.46 -15.47 -9.00
C SER A 278 25.42 -16.43 -9.71
N ALA A 279 25.25 -17.75 -9.54
CA ALA A 279 26.06 -18.78 -10.17
C ALA A 279 26.26 -18.56 -11.68
N GLY A 280 27.45 -18.90 -12.19
CA GLY A 280 27.80 -18.69 -13.61
C GLY A 280 28.07 -17.23 -13.99
N GLY A 281 28.12 -16.30 -13.02
CA GLY A 281 28.55 -14.92 -13.22
C GLY A 281 29.62 -14.49 -12.23
N ARG A 282 30.15 -13.29 -12.43
CA ARG A 282 31.11 -12.65 -11.52
C ARG A 282 30.38 -11.61 -10.67
N VAL A 283 30.40 -11.80 -9.35
CA VAL A 283 29.87 -10.83 -8.39
C VAL A 283 30.98 -9.88 -7.98
N SER A 284 30.69 -8.58 -7.99
CA SER A 284 31.52 -7.53 -7.41
C SER A 284 30.65 -6.58 -6.60
N TYR A 285 31.22 -5.88 -5.62
CA TYR A 285 30.44 -5.04 -4.72
C TYR A 285 31.28 -3.92 -4.10
N LEU A 286 30.59 -2.88 -3.64
CA LEU A 286 31.11 -1.86 -2.74
C LEU A 286 30.25 -1.86 -1.48
N ARG A 287 30.87 -2.03 -0.30
CA ARG A 287 30.18 -1.75 0.97
C ARG A 287 29.91 -0.25 1.13
N GLY A 288 30.66 0.59 0.43
CA GLY A 288 30.47 2.03 0.46
C GLY A 288 31.18 2.68 -0.71
N TRP A 289 30.54 3.65 -1.35
CA TRP A 289 31.19 4.50 -2.36
C TRP A 289 32.37 5.26 -1.76
N PRO A 290 33.43 5.54 -2.54
CA PRO A 290 34.53 6.37 -2.08
C PRO A 290 34.05 7.70 -1.51
N ASN A 291 34.53 8.04 -0.31
CA ASN A 291 34.23 9.34 0.27
C ASN A 291 35.06 10.41 -0.44
N ALA A 292 34.36 11.28 -1.17
CA ALA A 292 34.99 12.36 -1.92
C ALA A 292 34.25 13.68 -1.65
N LYS A 293 35.00 14.79 -1.75
CA LYS A 293 34.46 16.13 -1.58
C LYS A 293 33.36 16.42 -2.61
N TRP A 294 32.39 17.22 -2.21
CA TRP A 294 31.26 17.63 -3.06
C TRP A 294 30.49 16.42 -3.61
N TRP A 295 30.18 16.45 -4.91
CA TRP A 295 29.39 15.46 -5.62
C TRP A 295 30.26 14.48 -6.43
N ALA A 296 31.52 14.28 -6.03
CA ALA A 296 32.46 13.43 -6.78
C ALA A 296 32.22 11.92 -6.58
N SER A 297 31.68 11.49 -5.43
CA SER A 297 31.40 10.07 -5.17
C SER A 297 30.59 9.35 -6.26
N PRO A 298 29.46 9.89 -6.78
CA PRO A 298 28.74 9.25 -7.88
C PRO A 298 29.55 9.15 -9.18
N MET A 299 30.46 10.10 -9.45
CA MET A 299 31.34 10.02 -10.62
C MET A 299 32.39 8.93 -10.44
N LEU A 300 33.00 8.81 -9.26
CA LEU A 300 33.97 7.75 -8.98
C LEU A 300 33.35 6.35 -9.08
N PHE A 301 32.11 6.17 -8.59
CA PHE A 301 31.35 4.95 -8.82
C PHE A 301 31.10 4.69 -10.31
N TRP A 302 30.72 5.73 -11.05
CA TRP A 302 30.40 5.60 -12.46
C TRP A 302 31.62 5.30 -13.33
N ASP A 303 32.75 5.98 -13.06
CA ASP A 303 34.00 5.78 -13.78
C ASP A 303 34.50 4.33 -13.58
N ASP A 304 34.47 3.82 -12.33
CA ASP A 304 34.77 2.43 -11.99
C ASP A 304 33.86 1.45 -12.75
N PHE A 305 32.55 1.57 -12.58
CA PHE A 305 31.58 0.66 -13.21
C PHE A 305 31.59 0.74 -14.74
N SER A 306 31.83 1.91 -15.32
CA SER A 306 31.78 2.10 -16.76
C SER A 306 33.03 1.63 -17.49
N ASP A 307 34.15 1.44 -16.78
CA ASP A 307 35.41 0.96 -17.35
C ASP A 307 35.30 -0.51 -17.79
N ASP A 308 34.94 -1.40 -16.86
CA ASP A 308 34.95 -2.86 -17.09
C ASP A 308 33.67 -3.60 -16.68
N GLY A 309 32.64 -2.87 -16.25
CA GLY A 309 31.37 -3.44 -15.78
C GLY A 309 31.46 -4.11 -14.42
N GLN A 310 32.53 -3.89 -13.65
CA GLN A 310 32.70 -4.44 -12.31
C GLN A 310 32.73 -3.32 -11.27
N LEU A 311 33.06 -3.68 -10.04
CA LEU A 311 33.10 -2.74 -8.92
C LEU A 311 34.34 -3.02 -8.08
N GLY A 312 35.05 -1.96 -7.73
CA GLY A 312 36.20 -2.00 -6.82
C GLY A 312 37.55 -1.86 -7.51
N PRO A 313 38.64 -1.79 -6.72
CA PRO A 313 38.71 -2.11 -5.30
C PRO A 313 38.02 -1.08 -4.40
N GLU A 314 37.57 -1.53 -3.22
CA GLU A 314 36.91 -0.63 -2.27
C GLU A 314 37.88 0.41 -1.68
N ALA A 315 37.46 1.68 -1.60
CA ALA A 315 38.23 2.74 -0.95
C ALA A 315 38.36 2.51 0.57
N THR A 316 39.38 3.05 1.24
CA THR A 316 39.48 2.95 2.71
C THR A 316 38.46 3.85 3.41
N ASP A 317 38.30 5.09 2.93
CA ASP A 317 37.29 6.05 3.41
C ASP A 317 36.05 6.00 2.51
N ARG A 318 34.88 5.77 3.12
CA ARG A 318 33.66 5.38 2.41
C ARG A 318 32.43 6.11 2.95
N LYS A 319 31.48 6.38 2.06
CA LYS A 319 30.11 6.75 2.41
C LYS A 319 29.24 5.50 2.60
N SER A 320 28.03 5.68 3.10
CA SER A 320 27.05 4.63 3.34
C SER A 320 26.34 4.07 2.09
N ILE A 321 26.73 4.52 0.89
CA ILE A 321 26.14 4.08 -0.38
C ILE A 321 26.75 2.74 -0.80
N GLY A 322 25.99 1.66 -0.65
CA GLY A 322 26.38 0.34 -1.11
C GLY A 322 26.11 0.14 -2.60
N ALA A 323 26.84 -0.78 -3.22
CA ALA A 323 26.57 -1.24 -4.59
C ALA A 323 26.83 -2.73 -4.73
N LEU A 324 25.98 -3.43 -5.46
CA LEU A 324 26.09 -4.86 -5.74
C LEU A 324 25.93 -5.11 -7.24
N CYS A 325 26.90 -5.79 -7.85
CA CYS A 325 26.98 -6.02 -9.28
C CYS A 325 27.10 -7.52 -9.60
N LEU A 326 26.45 -7.92 -10.69
CA LEU A 326 26.61 -9.23 -11.31
C LEU A 326 26.97 -9.02 -12.77
N GLN A 327 28.09 -9.59 -13.22
CA GLN A 327 28.54 -9.64 -14.60
C GLN A 327 28.36 -11.06 -15.16
N ARG A 328 27.86 -11.17 -16.41
CA ARG A 328 27.69 -12.44 -17.11
C ARG A 328 28.06 -12.33 -18.58
N ASP A 329 28.49 -13.44 -19.14
CA ASP A 329 28.62 -13.64 -20.58
C ASP A 329 27.31 -14.24 -21.13
N ILE A 330 26.78 -13.63 -22.19
CA ILE A 330 25.51 -13.98 -22.82
C ILE A 330 25.79 -14.39 -24.28
N PRO A 331 25.68 -15.70 -24.61
CA PRO A 331 25.82 -16.18 -25.97
C PRO A 331 24.83 -15.55 -26.97
N PRO A 332 25.13 -15.54 -28.28
CA PRO A 332 24.24 -15.03 -29.32
C PRO A 332 22.83 -15.62 -29.22
N GLY A 333 21.80 -14.76 -29.31
CA GLY A 333 20.39 -15.17 -29.30
C GLY A 333 19.83 -15.65 -27.95
N THR A 334 20.66 -15.76 -26.90
CA THR A 334 20.26 -16.22 -25.57
C THR A 334 19.92 -15.07 -24.62
N GLU A 335 19.43 -15.41 -23.43
CA GLU A 335 19.05 -14.46 -22.38
C GLU A 335 19.70 -14.84 -21.06
N SER A 336 20.04 -13.82 -20.25
CA SER A 336 20.47 -14.00 -18.87
C SER A 336 19.64 -13.16 -17.92
N GLU A 337 19.38 -13.72 -16.73
CA GLU A 337 18.63 -13.05 -15.66
C GLU A 337 19.56 -12.49 -14.58
N TYR A 338 19.20 -11.34 -14.03
CA TYR A 338 19.86 -10.67 -12.92
C TYR A 338 18.77 -10.35 -11.90
N THR A 339 18.65 -11.18 -10.85
CA THR A 339 17.56 -11.08 -9.88
C THR A 339 18.08 -10.47 -8.58
N PHE A 340 17.65 -9.25 -8.28
CA PHE A 340 17.88 -8.60 -7.01
C PHE A 340 16.70 -8.81 -6.07
N LEU A 341 17.00 -9.03 -4.80
CA LEU A 341 16.06 -9.05 -3.69
C LEU A 341 16.32 -7.84 -2.81
N LEU A 342 15.27 -7.06 -2.57
CA LEU A 342 15.24 -6.03 -1.54
C LEU A 342 14.42 -6.59 -0.37
N SER A 343 14.97 -6.61 0.84
CA SER A 343 14.27 -7.10 2.03
C SER A 343 14.43 -6.13 3.20
N TRP A 344 13.44 -6.03 4.07
CA TRP A 344 13.45 -5.08 5.19
C TRP A 344 12.94 -5.66 6.50
N HIS A 345 13.46 -5.13 7.61
CA HIS A 345 13.08 -5.50 8.97
C HIS A 345 13.05 -4.28 9.90
N PHE A 346 11.86 -3.83 10.29
CA PHE A 346 11.67 -2.61 11.12
C PHE A 346 10.67 -2.88 12.25
N PRO A 347 11.11 -3.36 13.42
CA PRO A 347 10.21 -3.87 14.45
C PRO A 347 9.44 -2.79 15.20
N ASN A 348 9.88 -1.53 15.20
CA ASN A 348 9.42 -0.53 16.17
C ASN A 348 8.23 0.31 15.68
N ARG A 349 7.11 -0.34 15.33
CA ARG A 349 5.87 0.39 15.05
C ARG A 349 5.26 0.91 16.35
N THR A 350 4.87 2.19 16.35
CA THR A 350 4.10 2.82 17.43
C THR A 350 2.86 3.51 16.87
N PRO A 351 1.81 3.74 17.69
CA PRO A 351 0.63 4.48 17.25
C PRO A 351 0.97 5.88 16.73
N ALA A 352 1.73 6.68 17.49
CA ALA A 352 2.10 8.04 17.09
C ALA A 352 2.87 8.06 15.77
N TRP A 353 3.80 7.14 15.59
CA TRP A 353 4.66 7.11 14.40
C TRP A 353 3.89 6.76 13.14
N SER A 354 3.00 5.77 13.23
CA SER A 354 2.17 5.32 12.11
C SER A 354 0.97 6.24 11.83
N GLY A 355 0.61 7.09 12.78
CA GLY A 355 -0.54 8.00 12.70
C GLY A 355 -1.83 7.41 13.28
N TRP A 356 -1.75 6.29 14.01
CA TRP A 356 -2.86 5.67 14.72
C TRP A 356 -3.12 6.38 16.06
N THR A 357 -4.38 6.43 16.49
CA THR A 357 -4.75 7.05 17.78
C THR A 357 -4.52 6.07 18.93
N ALA A 358 -3.87 6.54 19.98
CA ALA A 358 -3.64 5.76 21.19
C ALA A 358 -4.42 6.28 22.40
N PRO A 359 -4.65 5.42 23.40
CA PRO A 359 -4.94 5.86 24.75
C PRO A 359 -3.86 6.82 25.26
N LYS A 360 -4.26 7.79 26.07
CA LYS A 360 -3.35 8.81 26.59
C LYS A 360 -2.19 8.17 27.36
N GLY A 361 -0.95 8.51 26.98
CA GLY A 361 0.27 7.98 27.58
C GLY A 361 0.83 6.73 26.92
N HIS A 362 0.13 6.17 25.91
CA HIS A 362 0.53 4.97 25.18
C HIS A 362 0.89 5.26 23.71
N GLU A 363 1.05 6.53 23.36
CA GLU A 363 1.29 6.99 21.98
C GLU A 363 2.59 6.41 21.39
N HIS A 364 3.56 6.09 22.25
CA HIS A 364 4.90 5.61 21.89
C HIS A 364 5.13 4.12 22.22
N ASP A 365 4.10 3.40 22.65
CA ASP A 365 4.21 1.97 22.90
C ASP A 365 4.51 1.22 21.61
N VAL A 366 5.44 0.26 21.67
CA VAL A 366 5.81 -0.57 20.53
C VAL A 366 4.75 -1.67 20.36
N ILE A 367 3.88 -1.50 19.36
CA ILE A 367 2.88 -2.49 18.94
C ILE A 367 3.46 -3.52 17.95
N GLY A 368 4.61 -3.19 17.37
CA GLY A 368 5.41 -4.11 16.56
C GLY A 368 4.86 -4.38 15.15
N ASN A 369 5.58 -5.23 14.41
CA ASN A 369 5.11 -5.80 13.14
C ASN A 369 5.19 -7.32 13.17
N TYR A 370 4.19 -7.99 12.59
CA TYR A 370 4.14 -9.44 12.57
C TYR A 370 5.30 -10.10 11.82
N TYR A 371 5.73 -9.55 10.68
CA TYR A 371 6.84 -10.14 9.93
C TYR A 371 8.17 -10.13 10.71
N CYS A 372 8.32 -9.23 11.70
CA CYS A 372 9.46 -9.18 12.62
C CYS A 372 9.41 -10.26 13.71
N THR A 373 8.29 -10.94 13.91
CA THR A 373 8.21 -12.12 14.81
C THR A 373 8.55 -13.41 14.05
N ARG A 374 8.43 -13.38 12.72
CA ARG A 374 8.77 -14.50 11.82
C ARG A 374 10.24 -14.52 11.43
N PHE A 375 10.84 -13.34 11.28
CA PHE A 375 12.22 -13.19 10.84
C PHE A 375 12.97 -12.28 11.81
N PRO A 376 14.16 -12.68 12.30
CA PRO A 376 14.93 -11.87 13.23
C PRO A 376 15.55 -10.62 12.57
N ASP A 377 15.74 -10.62 11.25
CA ASP A 377 16.28 -9.51 10.48
C ASP A 377 15.91 -9.58 8.97
N ALA A 378 16.34 -8.57 8.21
CA ALA A 378 16.11 -8.48 6.77
C ALA A 378 16.86 -9.55 5.95
N TRP A 379 17.97 -10.09 6.48
CA TRP A 379 18.73 -11.14 5.80
C TRP A 379 18.01 -12.47 5.90
N ALA A 380 17.48 -12.83 7.07
CA ALA A 380 16.72 -14.06 7.28
C ALA A 380 15.44 -14.14 6.42
N SER A 381 14.77 -13.01 6.21
CA SER A 381 13.63 -12.93 5.28
C SER A 381 14.06 -13.06 3.81
N ALA A 382 15.23 -12.52 3.43
CA ALA A 382 15.80 -12.72 2.10
C ALA A 382 16.24 -14.18 1.87
N GLU A 383 16.81 -14.85 2.87
CA GLU A 383 17.17 -16.27 2.81
C GLU A 383 15.94 -17.17 2.66
N TYR A 384 14.88 -16.87 3.44
CA TYR A 384 13.60 -17.56 3.29
C TYR A 384 13.03 -17.38 1.87
N ALA A 385 13.04 -16.15 1.36
CA ALA A 385 12.59 -15.86 0.00
C ALA A 385 13.41 -16.63 -1.04
N ALA A 386 14.74 -16.62 -0.92
CA ALA A 386 15.65 -17.31 -1.85
C ALA A 386 15.39 -18.82 -1.89
N LYS A 387 15.18 -19.45 -0.74
CA LYS A 387 14.89 -20.88 -0.62
C LYS A 387 13.53 -21.27 -1.24
N ASN A 388 12.54 -20.38 -1.18
CA ASN A 388 11.16 -20.68 -1.55
C ASN A 388 10.67 -19.94 -2.81
N VAL A 389 11.55 -19.20 -3.50
CA VAL A 389 11.21 -18.30 -4.61
C VAL A 389 10.41 -19.00 -5.71
N SER A 390 10.78 -20.23 -6.05
CA SER A 390 10.11 -21.00 -7.11
C SER A 390 8.64 -21.30 -6.77
N GLU A 391 8.34 -21.58 -5.50
CA GLU A 391 6.98 -21.82 -5.04
C GLU A 391 6.19 -20.52 -4.89
N LEU A 392 6.77 -19.52 -4.23
CA LEU A 392 6.16 -18.20 -4.04
C LEU A 392 5.79 -17.55 -5.38
N GLU A 393 6.69 -17.63 -6.36
CA GLU A 393 6.47 -17.13 -7.71
C GLU A 393 5.40 -17.95 -8.47
N ARG A 394 5.45 -19.28 -8.38
CA ARG A 394 4.44 -20.14 -9.02
C ARG A 394 3.03 -19.81 -8.51
N ASN A 395 2.87 -19.64 -7.20
CA ASN A 395 1.57 -19.32 -6.59
C ASN A 395 1.10 -17.91 -6.99
N THR A 396 2.01 -16.93 -6.99
CA THR A 396 1.73 -15.56 -7.46
C THR A 396 1.29 -15.56 -8.93
N ARG A 397 1.97 -16.31 -9.79
CA ARG A 397 1.62 -16.43 -11.21
C ARG A 397 0.31 -17.17 -11.43
N ALA A 398 0.01 -18.19 -10.63
CA ALA A 398 -1.27 -18.89 -10.70
C ALA A 398 -2.44 -17.94 -10.41
N PHE A 399 -2.28 -17.04 -9.43
CA PHE A 399 -3.27 -15.98 -9.17
C PHE A 399 -3.44 -15.03 -10.36
N VAL A 400 -2.33 -14.50 -10.91
CA VAL A 400 -2.37 -13.64 -12.10
C VAL A 400 -3.03 -14.35 -13.29
N GLU A 401 -2.69 -15.61 -13.52
CA GLU A 401 -3.24 -16.40 -14.62
C GLU A 401 -4.76 -16.64 -14.46
N SER A 402 -5.24 -16.82 -13.23
CA SER A 402 -6.69 -16.91 -12.97
C SER A 402 -7.43 -15.63 -13.38
N MET A 403 -6.80 -14.46 -13.21
CA MET A 403 -7.35 -13.19 -13.67
C MET A 403 -7.27 -13.07 -15.20
N ARG A 404 -6.17 -13.48 -15.82
CA ARG A 404 -6.02 -13.46 -17.29
C ARG A 404 -6.99 -14.37 -18.03
N THR A 405 -7.30 -15.53 -17.47
CA THR A 405 -8.20 -16.52 -18.07
C THR A 405 -9.67 -16.32 -17.70
N SER A 406 -9.95 -15.44 -16.74
CA SER A 406 -11.31 -15.05 -16.37
C SER A 406 -12.09 -14.47 -17.54
N THR A 407 -13.40 -14.77 -17.59
CA THR A 407 -14.34 -14.23 -18.57
C THR A 407 -14.79 -12.80 -18.27
N LEU A 408 -14.29 -12.19 -17.19
CA LEU A 408 -14.61 -10.81 -16.83
C LEU A 408 -14.04 -9.80 -17.86
N PRO A 409 -14.75 -8.69 -18.13
CA PRO A 409 -14.24 -7.63 -18.99
C PRO A 409 -12.86 -7.14 -18.54
N ALA A 410 -11.98 -6.83 -19.49
CA ALA A 410 -10.61 -6.37 -19.19
C ALA A 410 -10.57 -5.15 -18.26
N ALA A 411 -11.48 -4.19 -18.43
CA ALA A 411 -11.64 -3.05 -17.53
C ALA A 411 -11.91 -3.46 -16.07
N LEU A 412 -12.72 -4.51 -15.87
CA LEU A 412 -13.03 -5.00 -14.52
C LEU A 412 -11.83 -5.71 -13.92
N ARG A 413 -11.11 -6.53 -14.70
CA ARG A 413 -9.88 -7.22 -14.26
C ARG A 413 -8.78 -6.24 -13.84
N ASP A 414 -8.60 -5.19 -14.63
CA ASP A 414 -7.71 -4.07 -14.29
C ASP A 414 -8.12 -3.42 -12.97
N ALA A 415 -9.38 -3.00 -12.85
CA ALA A 415 -9.88 -2.31 -11.66
C ALA A 415 -9.80 -3.18 -10.40
N VAL A 416 -10.19 -4.45 -10.45
CA VAL A 416 -10.16 -5.30 -9.26
C VAL A 416 -8.74 -5.61 -8.82
N THR A 417 -7.83 -5.97 -9.73
CA THR A 417 -6.44 -6.30 -9.36
C THR A 417 -5.66 -5.07 -8.91
N ALA A 418 -5.83 -3.92 -9.56
CA ALA A 418 -5.20 -2.68 -9.13
C ALA A 418 -5.62 -2.28 -7.72
N ASN A 419 -6.90 -2.43 -7.35
CA ASN A 419 -7.36 -2.08 -6.01
C ASN A 419 -6.80 -2.99 -4.90
N LEU A 420 -6.41 -4.23 -5.22
CA LEU A 420 -5.76 -5.15 -4.25
C LEU A 420 -4.39 -4.61 -3.79
N SER A 421 -3.76 -3.73 -4.55
CA SER A 421 -2.48 -3.13 -4.15
C SER A 421 -2.57 -2.38 -2.83
N THR A 422 -3.77 -1.93 -2.43
CA THR A 422 -4.03 -1.27 -1.13
C THR A 422 -3.64 -2.14 0.06
N LEU A 423 -3.73 -3.48 -0.06
CA LEU A 423 -3.38 -4.41 1.01
C LEU A 423 -1.87 -4.44 1.30
N VAL A 424 -1.04 -4.04 0.34
CA VAL A 424 0.42 -4.03 0.47
C VAL A 424 1.00 -2.64 0.74
N THR A 425 0.16 -1.59 0.77
CA THR A 425 0.58 -0.25 1.18
C THR A 425 0.50 -0.08 2.70
N GLN A 426 0.93 1.09 3.19
CA GLN A 426 0.80 1.48 4.59
C GLN A 426 -0.64 1.73 5.06
N THR A 427 -1.64 1.60 4.18
CA THR A 427 -3.05 1.55 4.59
C THR A 427 -3.31 0.35 5.49
N CYS A 428 -2.63 -0.77 5.25
CA CYS A 428 -2.79 -2.01 6.01
C CYS A 428 -1.49 -2.39 6.73
N PHE A 429 -1.59 -2.99 7.91
CA PHE A 429 -0.46 -3.58 8.63
C PHE A 429 -0.90 -4.72 9.54
N ARG A 430 0.07 -5.51 10.00
CA ARG A 430 -0.15 -6.49 11.07
C ARG A 430 0.74 -6.17 12.27
N THR A 431 0.16 -6.05 13.45
CA THR A 431 0.89 -5.87 14.72
C THR A 431 1.65 -7.15 15.09
N ALA A 432 2.53 -7.10 16.10
CA ALA A 432 3.37 -8.25 16.47
C ALA A 432 2.57 -9.52 16.84
N ASP A 433 1.34 -9.38 17.33
CA ASP A 433 0.42 -10.49 17.61
C ASP A 433 -0.21 -11.12 16.37
N GLY A 434 0.01 -10.55 15.19
CA GLY A 434 -0.44 -11.06 13.90
C GLY A 434 -1.81 -10.59 13.45
N GLU A 435 -2.50 -9.80 14.28
CA GLU A 435 -3.81 -9.23 13.97
C GLU A 435 -3.70 -8.20 12.83
N PHE A 436 -4.73 -8.16 12.00
CA PHE A 436 -4.80 -7.26 10.85
C PHE A 436 -5.39 -5.91 11.24
N HIS A 437 -4.76 -4.84 10.77
CA HIS A 437 -5.17 -3.47 11.01
C HIS A 437 -5.14 -2.66 9.72
N GLY A 438 -6.08 -1.74 9.63
CA GLY A 438 -6.23 -0.87 8.48
C GLY A 438 -6.71 0.52 8.85
N PHE A 439 -6.09 1.51 8.23
CA PHE A 439 -6.65 2.85 8.12
C PHE A 439 -7.79 2.85 7.09
N GLU A 440 -8.62 3.88 7.08
CA GLU A 440 -9.56 4.11 5.97
C GLU A 440 -8.83 4.46 4.67
N GLY A 441 -7.66 5.08 4.81
CA GLY A 441 -6.78 5.52 3.74
C GLY A 441 -5.48 6.10 4.35
N CYS A 442 -4.71 6.81 3.54
CA CYS A 442 -3.49 7.46 3.99
C CYS A 442 -3.35 8.83 3.30
N SER A 443 -2.87 9.81 4.05
CA SER A 443 -2.21 10.98 3.47
C SER A 443 -0.75 10.63 3.16
N ASP A 444 -0.04 11.49 2.43
CA ASP A 444 1.37 11.27 2.05
C ASP A 444 2.29 10.87 3.20
N GLN A 445 2.01 11.36 4.41
CA GLN A 445 2.92 11.28 5.54
C GLN A 445 2.28 10.77 6.84
N ARG A 446 1.04 10.28 6.77
CA ARG A 446 0.29 9.78 7.94
C ARG A 446 -0.91 8.94 7.52
N GLY A 447 -1.22 7.87 8.27
CA GLY A 447 -2.48 7.13 8.06
C GLY A 447 -3.70 7.99 8.40
N CYS A 448 -4.81 7.81 7.65
CA CYS A 448 -6.01 8.64 7.79
C CYS A 448 -7.29 7.93 7.27
N CYS A 449 -8.37 7.83 8.03
CA CYS A 449 -8.46 7.88 9.48
C CYS A 449 -8.12 6.51 10.10
N PHE A 450 -7.81 6.49 11.39
CA PHE A 450 -7.37 5.28 12.10
C PHE A 450 -8.52 4.31 12.42
N GLY A 451 -8.15 3.10 12.82
CA GLY A 451 -8.99 2.33 13.74
C GLY A 451 -9.88 1.27 13.14
N ASN A 452 -9.46 0.48 12.14
CA ASN A 452 -10.27 -0.62 11.58
C ASN A 452 -11.74 -0.19 11.41
N CYS A 453 -11.92 1.01 10.83
CA CYS A 453 -13.16 1.75 10.95
C CYS A 453 -14.35 0.88 10.53
N THR A 454 -15.25 0.58 11.47
CA THR A 454 -16.21 -0.52 11.26
C THR A 454 -17.15 -0.24 10.10
N HIS A 455 -17.51 1.02 9.83
CA HIS A 455 -18.30 1.35 8.65
C HIS A 455 -17.47 1.23 7.36
N VAL A 456 -16.21 1.67 7.30
CA VAL A 456 -15.39 1.56 6.06
C VAL A 456 -15.02 0.11 5.75
N TRP A 457 -14.49 -0.61 6.73
CA TRP A 457 -14.07 -2.00 6.60
C TRP A 457 -15.24 -2.99 6.49
N ASN A 458 -16.47 -2.52 6.69
CA ASN A 458 -17.66 -3.26 6.32
C ASN A 458 -17.84 -3.35 4.79
N TYR A 459 -17.55 -2.26 4.05
CA TYR A 459 -17.66 -2.23 2.58
C TYR A 459 -16.48 -2.90 1.87
N GLU A 460 -15.30 -2.93 2.51
CA GLU A 460 -14.17 -3.72 2.04
C GLU A 460 -14.53 -5.22 2.15
N THR A 461 -14.50 -5.95 1.04
CA THR A 461 -14.90 -7.36 1.00
C THR A 461 -13.84 -8.29 0.41
N ALA A 462 -12.85 -7.77 -0.30
CA ALA A 462 -11.82 -8.56 -0.94
C ALA A 462 -10.98 -9.33 0.08
N THR A 463 -10.60 -8.70 1.20
CA THR A 463 -9.78 -9.36 2.26
C THR A 463 -10.46 -10.62 2.78
N GLN A 464 -11.78 -10.65 2.89
CA GLN A 464 -12.52 -11.79 3.42
C GLN A 464 -12.49 -13.02 2.49
N PHE A 465 -12.41 -12.81 1.18
CA PHE A 465 -12.32 -13.89 0.20
C PHE A 465 -10.88 -14.25 -0.15
N LEU A 466 -9.96 -13.29 -0.09
CA LEU A 466 -8.55 -13.52 -0.41
C LEU A 466 -7.75 -13.99 0.82
N PHE A 467 -8.00 -13.43 2.00
CA PHE A 467 -7.26 -13.71 3.23
C PHE A 467 -8.23 -13.84 4.42
N PRO A 468 -9.07 -14.89 4.46
CA PRO A 468 -10.14 -15.02 5.45
C PRO A 468 -9.65 -14.98 6.90
N SER A 469 -8.43 -15.46 7.19
CA SER A 469 -7.84 -15.36 8.53
C SER A 469 -7.54 -13.92 8.95
N LEU A 470 -7.11 -13.06 8.03
CA LEU A 470 -6.90 -11.62 8.29
C LEU A 470 -8.24 -10.89 8.52
N ALA A 471 -9.24 -11.18 7.69
CA ALA A 471 -10.57 -10.59 7.87
C ALA A 471 -11.24 -11.02 9.19
N ARG A 472 -11.11 -12.31 9.54
CA ARG A 472 -11.62 -12.89 10.79
C ARG A 472 -10.96 -12.26 12.02
N SER A 473 -9.68 -11.94 11.94
CA SER A 473 -8.91 -11.25 12.99
C SER A 473 -9.57 -9.92 13.41
N LEU A 474 -10.16 -9.18 12.47
CA LEU A 474 -10.90 -7.94 12.75
C LEU A 474 -12.09 -8.14 13.71
N ARG A 475 -12.67 -9.35 13.79
CA ARG A 475 -13.81 -9.63 14.68
C ARG A 475 -13.43 -9.52 16.15
N LYS A 476 -12.18 -9.84 16.51
CA LYS A 476 -11.68 -9.74 17.89
C LYS A 476 -11.64 -8.28 18.35
N SER A 477 -11.25 -7.37 17.45
CA SER A 477 -11.35 -5.93 17.71
C SER A 477 -12.82 -5.51 17.86
N ALA A 478 -13.64 -5.83 16.86
CA ALA A 478 -15.03 -5.41 16.78
C ALA A 478 -15.88 -5.87 17.98
N PHE A 479 -15.92 -7.17 18.26
CA PHE A 479 -16.74 -7.78 19.32
C PHE A 479 -15.98 -7.94 20.66
N GLY A 480 -14.76 -7.43 20.75
CA GLY A 480 -13.93 -7.50 21.96
C GLY A 480 -13.52 -6.12 22.42
N PHE A 481 -12.39 -5.63 21.93
CA PHE A 481 -11.77 -4.40 22.45
C PHE A 481 -12.60 -3.15 22.18
N SER A 482 -13.21 -3.02 21.01
CA SER A 482 -14.00 -1.85 20.62
C SER A 482 -15.44 -1.88 21.12
N GLN A 483 -15.97 -3.02 21.57
CA GLN A 483 -17.33 -3.11 22.09
C GLN A 483 -17.39 -2.74 23.57
N ASP A 484 -18.34 -1.89 23.93
CA ASP A 484 -18.60 -1.54 25.33
C ASP A 484 -19.58 -2.51 26.01
N PRO A 485 -19.75 -2.43 27.35
CA PRO A 485 -20.66 -3.31 28.08
C PRO A 485 -22.15 -3.20 27.69
N GLN A 486 -22.60 -2.08 27.11
CA GLN A 486 -23.97 -1.90 26.61
C GLN A 486 -24.17 -2.51 25.21
N GLY A 487 -23.08 -2.95 24.57
CA GLY A 487 -23.08 -3.54 23.24
C GLY A 487 -22.71 -2.57 22.12
N GLY A 488 -22.45 -1.30 22.44
CA GLY A 488 -22.05 -0.28 21.46
C GLY A 488 -20.64 -0.56 20.93
N MET A 489 -20.53 -0.79 19.63
CA MET A 489 -19.26 -1.01 18.95
C MET A 489 -18.65 0.31 18.53
N ARG A 490 -17.59 0.72 19.22
CA ARG A 490 -16.91 1.97 18.97
C ARG A 490 -16.15 1.89 17.66
N PHE A 491 -16.58 2.67 16.68
CA PHE A 491 -16.27 2.36 15.28
C PHE A 491 -14.81 2.57 14.91
N ARG A 492 -13.99 3.22 15.77
CA ARG A 492 -12.54 3.32 15.60
C ARG A 492 -11.80 2.60 16.73
N GLN A 493 -11.02 1.59 16.37
CA GLN A 493 -10.11 0.90 17.28
C GLN A 493 -8.94 1.80 17.70
N MET A 494 -8.68 1.89 19.01
CA MET A 494 -7.48 2.52 19.55
C MET A 494 -6.40 1.45 19.79
N LEU A 495 -5.12 1.81 19.61
CA LEU A 495 -4.00 0.91 19.91
C LEU A 495 -3.04 1.58 20.91
N PRO A 496 -2.51 0.87 21.92
CA PRO A 496 -2.72 -0.55 22.21
C PRO A 496 -4.15 -0.89 22.65
N ASP A 497 -4.57 -2.11 22.36
CA ASP A 497 -5.92 -2.60 22.63
C ASP A 497 -6.22 -2.73 24.13
N GLY A 498 -7.50 -2.64 24.50
CA GLY A 498 -8.00 -2.98 25.84
C GLY A 498 -7.85 -1.91 26.92
N ILE A 499 -7.25 -0.76 26.59
CA ILE A 499 -7.00 0.33 27.55
C ILE A 499 -8.13 1.38 27.49
N ASP A 500 -8.46 1.87 26.29
CA ASP A 500 -9.48 2.88 26.07
C ASP A 500 -10.24 2.61 24.77
N ARG A 501 -11.39 3.28 24.57
CA ARG A 501 -12.25 3.13 23.39
C ARG A 501 -12.62 4.48 22.81
N PHE A 502 -12.79 4.50 21.49
CA PHE A 502 -13.33 5.66 20.80
C PHE A 502 -14.77 5.98 21.25
N GLY A 503 -15.21 7.22 21.05
CA GLY A 503 -16.44 7.73 21.67
C GLY A 503 -17.75 7.37 20.98
N TYR A 504 -17.76 6.90 19.74
CA TYR A 504 -18.98 6.80 18.92
C TYR A 504 -19.15 5.42 18.27
N ALA A 505 -20.39 5.01 18.07
CA ALA A 505 -20.77 3.81 17.32
C ALA A 505 -21.45 4.21 16.00
N ALA A 506 -21.22 3.45 14.94
CA ALA A 506 -21.84 3.64 13.63
C ALA A 506 -22.83 2.51 13.35
N ALA A 507 -24.08 2.84 13.00
CA ALA A 507 -25.18 1.88 12.89
C ALA A 507 -24.94 0.86 11.76
N ASP A 508 -24.58 1.34 10.58
CA ASP A 508 -24.23 0.52 9.42
C ASP A 508 -22.98 -0.33 9.68
N GLY A 509 -21.94 0.26 10.27
CA GLY A 509 -20.70 -0.43 10.61
C GLY A 509 -20.92 -1.57 11.60
N GLN A 510 -21.64 -1.32 12.70
CA GLN A 510 -21.91 -2.31 13.75
C GLN A 510 -22.79 -3.46 13.25
N MET A 511 -23.88 -3.17 12.55
CA MET A 511 -24.75 -4.21 11.96
C MET A 511 -24.02 -4.96 10.85
N GLY A 512 -23.20 -4.25 10.07
CA GLY A 512 -22.26 -4.83 9.13
C GLY A 512 -21.30 -5.84 9.76
N GLN A 513 -20.77 -5.55 10.96
CA GLN A 513 -19.89 -6.50 11.65
C GLN A 513 -20.59 -7.81 12.04
N VAL A 514 -21.90 -7.77 12.33
CA VAL A 514 -22.72 -8.97 12.59
C VAL A 514 -22.87 -9.81 11.32
N ILE A 515 -23.14 -9.16 10.19
CA ILE A 515 -23.20 -9.82 8.87
C ILE A 515 -21.84 -10.46 8.55
N LYS A 516 -20.75 -9.71 8.74
CA LYS A 516 -19.38 -10.18 8.52
C LYS A 516 -19.02 -11.38 9.39
N ALA A 517 -19.42 -11.42 10.67
CA ALA A 517 -19.18 -12.58 11.53
C ALA A 517 -19.85 -13.86 11.00
N TYR A 518 -21.09 -13.75 10.50
CA TYR A 518 -21.76 -14.87 9.85
C TYR A 518 -21.03 -15.30 8.57
N LEU A 519 -20.62 -14.33 7.74
CA LEU A 519 -19.89 -14.61 6.51
C LEU A 519 -18.51 -15.24 6.79
N ASP A 520 -17.78 -14.79 7.82
CA ASP A 520 -16.50 -15.38 8.23
C ASP A 520 -16.68 -16.84 8.66
N TRP A 521 -17.75 -17.14 9.41
CA TRP A 521 -18.11 -18.52 9.73
C TRP A 521 -18.47 -19.32 8.49
N ARG A 522 -19.22 -18.75 7.53
CA ARG A 522 -19.54 -19.42 6.26
C ARG A 522 -18.29 -19.83 5.47
N GLN A 523 -17.20 -19.08 5.62
CA GLN A 523 -15.94 -19.34 4.93
C GLN A 523 -15.07 -20.36 5.67
N CYS A 524 -15.02 -20.32 7.01
CA CYS A 524 -14.12 -21.18 7.79
C CYS A 524 -14.78 -22.40 8.46
N GLY A 525 -16.10 -22.39 8.66
CA GLY A 525 -16.86 -23.43 9.35
C GLY A 525 -16.63 -23.52 10.87
N ASP A 526 -15.86 -22.60 11.46
CA ASP A 526 -15.43 -22.65 12.87
C ASP A 526 -16.57 -22.23 13.82
N THR A 527 -17.38 -23.22 14.19
CA THR A 527 -18.57 -23.02 15.03
C THR A 527 -18.20 -22.71 16.49
N GLU A 528 -17.07 -23.20 17.00
CA GLU A 528 -16.63 -22.89 18.37
C GLU A 528 -16.20 -21.42 18.48
N TRP A 529 -15.47 -20.92 17.49
CA TRP A 529 -15.16 -19.51 17.40
C TRP A 529 -16.41 -18.65 17.31
N LEU A 530 -17.35 -18.99 16.43
CA LEU A 530 -18.61 -18.23 16.32
C LEU A 530 -19.38 -18.25 17.65
N ARG A 531 -19.43 -19.40 18.32
CA ARG A 531 -20.05 -19.55 19.65
C ARG A 531 -19.38 -18.66 20.70
N SER A 532 -18.06 -18.52 20.66
CA SER A 532 -17.33 -17.63 21.59
C SER A 532 -17.68 -16.14 21.40
N LEU A 533 -18.06 -15.73 20.19
CA LEU A 533 -18.48 -14.36 19.89
C LEU A 533 -19.96 -14.11 20.19
N TRP A 534 -20.76 -15.16 20.32
CA TRP A 534 -22.21 -15.06 20.36
C TRP A 534 -22.78 -14.12 21.43
N PRO A 535 -22.32 -14.16 22.69
CA PRO A 535 -22.84 -13.23 23.71
C PRO A 535 -22.62 -11.76 23.34
N ASN A 536 -21.51 -11.47 22.65
CA ASN A 536 -21.15 -10.12 22.23
C ASN A 536 -21.90 -9.70 20.95
N ILE A 537 -22.19 -10.65 20.05
CA ILE A 537 -23.09 -10.43 18.91
C ILE A 537 -24.51 -10.09 19.39
N GLN A 538 -25.04 -10.82 20.37
CA GLN A 538 -26.35 -10.54 20.96
C GLN A 538 -26.40 -9.13 21.55
N LYS A 539 -25.37 -8.74 22.31
CA LYS A 539 -25.23 -7.38 22.84
C LYS A 539 -25.18 -6.31 21.75
N ALA A 540 -24.43 -6.57 20.66
CA ALA A 540 -24.30 -5.64 19.55
C ALA A 540 -25.66 -5.36 18.88
N ILE A 541 -26.52 -6.37 18.76
CA ILE A 541 -27.86 -6.19 18.21
C ILE A 541 -28.74 -5.46 19.23
N SER A 542 -28.72 -5.89 20.49
CA SER A 542 -29.56 -5.29 21.53
C SER A 542 -29.20 -3.84 21.86
N PHE A 543 -28.00 -3.38 21.51
CA PHE A 543 -27.63 -1.97 21.59
C PHE A 543 -28.58 -1.07 20.79
N ALA A 544 -29.15 -1.56 19.69
CA ALA A 544 -30.18 -0.82 18.96
C ALA A 544 -31.43 -0.54 19.81
N TRP A 545 -31.72 -1.40 20.79
CA TRP A 545 -32.97 -1.40 21.56
C TRP A 545 -32.91 -0.64 22.88
N ILE A 546 -31.76 -0.04 23.21
CA ILE A 546 -31.64 0.75 24.44
C ILE A 546 -32.58 1.98 24.38
N PRO A 547 -32.96 2.56 25.52
CA PRO A 547 -33.73 3.81 25.53
C PRO A 547 -33.02 4.91 24.71
N GLY A 548 -33.70 5.42 23.67
CA GLY A 548 -33.12 6.40 22.75
C GLY A 548 -32.12 5.82 21.72
N GLY A 549 -32.00 4.49 21.66
CA GLY A 549 -31.22 3.76 20.66
C GLY A 549 -31.85 3.79 19.27
N TRP A 550 -31.25 3.05 18.33
CA TRP A 550 -31.66 3.06 16.93
C TRP A 550 -33.07 2.52 16.70
N ASP A 551 -33.48 1.43 17.37
CA ASP A 551 -34.80 0.77 17.31
C ASP A 551 -35.29 0.53 18.75
N ALA A 552 -35.56 1.61 19.49
CA ALA A 552 -35.87 1.54 20.92
C ALA A 552 -37.22 0.86 21.22
N ASN A 553 -38.18 0.89 20.28
CA ASN A 553 -39.49 0.27 20.41
C ASN A 553 -39.52 -1.21 19.96
N ARG A 554 -38.43 -1.71 19.35
CA ARG A 554 -38.23 -3.10 18.91
C ARG A 554 -39.27 -3.55 17.89
N ASP A 555 -39.61 -2.65 16.97
CA ASP A 555 -40.52 -2.97 15.87
C ASP A 555 -39.78 -3.45 14.61
N GLY A 556 -38.44 -3.38 14.59
CA GLY A 556 -37.61 -3.79 13.45
C GLY A 556 -37.23 -2.62 12.54
N VAL A 557 -37.55 -1.38 12.90
CA VAL A 557 -37.26 -0.16 12.13
C VAL A 557 -36.35 0.76 12.94
N MET A 558 -35.26 1.23 12.33
CA MET A 558 -34.38 2.21 12.97
C MET A 558 -34.92 3.63 12.83
N GLU A 559 -35.24 4.28 13.95
CA GLU A 559 -35.78 5.64 14.02
C GLU A 559 -34.87 6.61 14.81
N GLY A 560 -34.03 6.09 15.70
CA GLY A 560 -33.11 6.87 16.53
C GLY A 560 -31.96 7.52 15.74
N VAL A 561 -31.03 8.15 16.47
CA VAL A 561 -29.87 8.84 15.89
C VAL A 561 -28.84 7.83 15.38
N GLN A 562 -28.63 7.80 14.06
CA GLN A 562 -27.80 6.81 13.38
C GLN A 562 -26.59 7.50 12.74
N HIS A 563 -25.46 7.52 13.46
CA HIS A 563 -24.17 7.84 12.84
C HIS A 563 -23.79 6.72 11.86
N ASN A 564 -23.18 7.07 10.73
CA ASN A 564 -22.97 6.14 9.61
C ASN A 564 -21.80 6.58 8.71
N THR A 565 -21.51 5.80 7.67
CA THR A 565 -20.40 6.03 6.75
C THR A 565 -20.37 7.39 6.03
N TYR A 566 -21.45 8.17 6.02
CA TYR A 566 -21.49 9.51 5.44
C TYR A 566 -21.00 10.60 6.41
N ASP A 567 -20.47 10.21 7.58
CA ASP A 567 -19.95 11.09 8.64
C ASP A 567 -20.99 12.11 9.14
N VAL A 568 -22.28 11.73 9.11
CA VAL A 568 -23.42 12.52 9.57
C VAL A 568 -24.43 11.65 10.31
N GLU A 569 -25.28 12.29 11.10
CA GLU A 569 -26.37 11.65 11.81
C GLU A 569 -27.64 11.60 10.96
N PHE A 570 -28.14 10.39 10.72
CA PHE A 570 -29.50 10.20 10.21
C PHE A 570 -30.50 10.09 11.35
N TYR A 571 -31.70 10.60 11.10
CA TYR A 571 -32.83 10.57 12.02
C TYR A 571 -34.03 9.94 11.29
N GLY A 572 -34.73 9.06 11.98
CA GLY A 572 -35.85 8.33 11.40
C GLY A 572 -35.42 7.19 10.46
N PRO A 573 -36.42 6.50 9.89
CA PRO A 573 -36.20 5.41 8.94
C PRO A 573 -35.46 5.88 7.69
N ASN A 574 -34.42 5.14 7.31
CA ASN A 574 -33.65 5.39 6.10
C ASN A 574 -33.12 4.08 5.50
N PRO A 575 -32.91 4.01 4.17
CA PRO A 575 -32.48 2.78 3.52
C PRO A 575 -31.13 2.24 4.02
N LEU A 576 -30.17 3.12 4.33
CA LEU A 576 -28.82 2.68 4.74
C LEU A 576 -28.87 1.89 6.05
N GLY A 577 -29.37 2.52 7.11
CA GLY A 577 -29.51 1.90 8.44
C GLY A 577 -30.46 0.70 8.40
N GLY A 578 -31.60 0.85 7.72
CA GLY A 578 -32.61 -0.20 7.58
C GLY A 578 -32.07 -1.47 6.89
N ILE A 579 -31.38 -1.34 5.75
CA ILE A 579 -30.82 -2.50 5.02
C ILE A 579 -29.80 -3.24 5.89
N TYR A 580 -28.88 -2.52 6.53
CA TYR A 580 -27.88 -3.14 7.38
C TYR A 580 -28.49 -3.75 8.64
N TYR A 581 -29.48 -3.10 9.24
CA TYR A 581 -30.17 -3.64 10.41
C TYR A 581 -30.91 -4.94 10.11
N LEU A 582 -31.71 -4.95 9.04
CA LEU A 582 -32.42 -6.14 8.59
C LEU A 582 -31.43 -7.26 8.19
N GLY A 583 -30.34 -6.91 7.51
CA GLY A 583 -29.25 -7.84 7.21
C GLY A 583 -28.60 -8.41 8.47
N GLY A 584 -28.34 -7.57 9.47
CA GLY A 584 -27.79 -7.95 10.78
C GLY A 584 -28.72 -8.88 11.56
N LEU A 585 -30.02 -8.57 11.62
CA LEU A 585 -31.04 -9.42 12.22
C LEU A 585 -31.11 -10.79 11.52
N ARG A 586 -31.08 -10.81 10.19
CA ARG A 586 -31.10 -12.06 9.43
C ARG A 586 -29.83 -12.89 9.64
N ALA A 587 -28.65 -12.25 9.67
CA ALA A 587 -27.39 -12.92 9.98
C ALA A 587 -27.41 -13.50 11.41
N ALA A 588 -27.91 -12.74 12.38
CA ALA A 588 -28.04 -13.18 13.76
C ALA A 588 -29.01 -14.33 13.95
N GLU A 589 -30.13 -14.34 13.22
CA GLU A 589 -31.05 -15.48 13.18
C GLU A 589 -30.34 -16.76 12.73
N GLU A 590 -29.56 -16.69 11.64
CA GLU A 590 -28.82 -17.85 11.15
C GLU A 590 -27.74 -18.30 12.15
N ILE A 591 -27.00 -17.36 12.74
CA ILE A 591 -26.03 -17.66 13.81
C ILE A 591 -26.72 -18.35 15.00
N ALA A 592 -27.86 -17.84 15.45
CA ALA A 592 -28.61 -18.41 16.57
C ALA A 592 -29.02 -19.86 16.30
N LYS A 593 -29.48 -20.17 15.08
CA LYS A 593 -29.80 -21.55 14.67
C LYS A 593 -28.57 -22.46 14.72
N ILE A 594 -27.43 -21.99 14.23
CA ILE A 594 -26.16 -22.75 14.23
C ILE A 594 -25.71 -23.08 15.66
N ILE A 595 -25.91 -22.13 16.59
CA ILE A 595 -25.50 -22.27 18.00
C ILE A 595 -26.52 -23.08 18.81
N GLY A 596 -27.77 -23.17 18.36
CA GLY A 596 -28.86 -23.84 19.06
C GLY A 596 -29.67 -22.91 19.97
N ASP A 597 -29.60 -21.59 19.79
CA ASP A 597 -30.37 -20.58 20.53
C ASP A 597 -31.71 -20.30 19.80
N ALA A 598 -32.67 -21.22 19.96
CA ALA A 598 -33.95 -21.15 19.27
C ALA A 598 -34.76 -19.88 19.61
N SER A 599 -34.69 -19.42 20.86
CA SER A 599 -35.39 -18.23 21.34
C SER A 599 -34.86 -16.95 20.67
N ALA A 600 -33.53 -16.81 20.59
CA ALA A 600 -32.93 -15.69 19.88
C ALA A 600 -33.24 -15.74 18.38
N ALA A 601 -33.19 -16.92 17.76
CA ALA A 601 -33.54 -17.08 16.35
C ALA A 601 -34.98 -16.61 16.04
N GLU A 602 -35.95 -17.01 16.86
CA GLU A 602 -37.35 -16.57 16.71
C GLU A 602 -37.49 -15.06 16.91
N THR A 603 -36.81 -14.50 17.91
CA THR A 603 -36.82 -13.06 18.19
C THR A 603 -36.31 -12.25 16.99
N TYR A 604 -35.13 -12.60 16.45
CA TYR A 604 -34.53 -11.90 15.32
C TYR A 604 -35.34 -12.07 14.04
N ARG A 605 -35.89 -13.27 13.79
CA ARG A 605 -36.81 -13.52 12.67
C ARG A 605 -38.05 -12.63 12.74
N SER A 606 -38.65 -12.52 13.92
CA SER A 606 -39.86 -11.74 14.16
C SER A 606 -39.62 -10.25 13.92
N LEU A 607 -38.50 -9.70 14.42
CA LEU A 607 -38.08 -8.32 14.17
C LEU A 607 -37.82 -8.06 12.68
N TYR A 608 -37.08 -8.95 12.03
CA TYR A 608 -36.78 -8.84 10.60
C TYR A 608 -38.07 -8.80 9.76
N GLU A 609 -39.05 -9.67 10.04
CA GLU A 609 -40.29 -9.73 9.28
C GLU A 609 -41.15 -8.46 9.49
N ARG A 610 -41.21 -7.91 10.70
CA ARG A 610 -41.90 -6.63 10.96
C ARG A 610 -41.22 -5.49 10.21
N GLY A 611 -39.91 -5.33 10.37
CA GLY A 611 -39.15 -4.26 9.72
C GLY A 611 -39.10 -4.36 8.19
N ARG A 612 -39.16 -5.57 7.61
CA ARG A 612 -39.25 -5.78 6.15
C ARG A 612 -40.64 -5.39 5.59
N ASN A 613 -41.69 -5.54 6.39
CA ASN A 613 -43.07 -5.27 5.96
C ASN A 613 -43.45 -3.79 6.11
N TRP A 614 -42.79 -3.06 7.01
CA TRP A 614 -42.86 -1.61 7.10
C TRP A 614 -42.32 -0.97 5.83
#